data_AF-A0A2V6RNW5-F1
#
_entry.id   AF-A0A2V6RNW5-F1
#
_cell.length_a   1.000
_cell.length_b   1.000
_cell.length_c   1.000
_cell.angle_alpha   90.00
_cell.angle_beta   90.00
_cell.angle_gamma   90.00
#
_symmetry.space_group_name_H-M   'P 1'
#
loop_
_entity.id
_entity.type
_entity.pdbx_description
1 polymer ?
#
loop_
_entity_poly.entity_id
_entity_poly.type
_entity_poly.pdbx_seq_one_letter_code
_entity_poly.pdbx_strand_id
1 'polypeptide(L)'
;MLFGRSVVIRICRLRLFAVLAAIPSVLIPAHAASGGVLFQSNWDTAAGTSTTAVTDGGRWPNYWEFNNGTGVQLISVVSGGPNGHNALRVQQRGSTFAANVQINDVVPLATDFYVRYYMRNDDTSGSGDHIVTPDTWGYPNLTYMRKYSGASGWNFVVSMYGCGFVYPISHWGPSLKLANGQWYRFEY
;
A
#
# COMPACT_ATOMS: atom_id res chain seq x y z
N MET A 1 56.84 -31.00 -54.13
CA MET A 1 57.89 -30.61 -53.17
C MET A 1 58.44 -29.26 -53.59
N LEU A 2 58.64 -28.23 -52.78
CA LEU A 2 58.25 -27.90 -51.41
C LEU A 2 58.45 -26.35 -51.30
N PHE A 3 57.45 -25.64 -50.77
CA PHE A 3 57.41 -24.31 -50.14
C PHE A 3 58.13 -23.08 -50.75
N GLY A 4 57.29 -22.09 -51.13
CA GLY A 4 57.61 -20.66 -51.26
C GLY A 4 56.99 -19.84 -50.10
N ARG A 5 57.54 -18.65 -49.85
CA ARG A 5 57.51 -17.87 -48.60
C ARG A 5 56.21 -17.08 -48.33
N SER A 6 55.86 -17.05 -47.03
CA SER A 6 55.30 -15.98 -46.18
C SER A 6 54.74 -14.69 -46.80
N VAL A 7 53.52 -14.27 -46.39
CA VAL A 7 53.15 -12.86 -46.08
C VAL A 7 51.95 -12.84 -45.09
N VAL A 8 52.13 -12.15 -43.96
CA VAL A 8 51.09 -11.69 -43.01
C VAL A 8 50.19 -10.66 -43.68
N ILE A 9 48.84 -10.71 -43.53
CA ILE A 9 47.94 -9.52 -43.41
C ILE A 9 46.42 -9.87 -43.35
N ARG A 10 45.79 -9.34 -42.29
CA ARG A 10 44.41 -8.80 -42.13
C ARG A 10 43.13 -9.66 -42.00
N ILE A 11 42.55 -9.50 -40.81
CA ILE A 11 41.17 -9.03 -40.49
C ILE A 11 39.98 -9.86 -41.02
N CYS A 12 39.23 -10.45 -40.10
CA CYS A 12 37.77 -10.33 -40.13
C CYS A 12 37.20 -10.38 -38.69
N ARG A 13 36.70 -9.23 -38.22
CA ARG A 13 35.99 -9.10 -36.94
C ARG A 13 34.62 -9.76 -37.08
N LEU A 14 34.39 -10.85 -36.35
CA LEU A 14 33.09 -11.50 -36.24
C LEU A 14 32.17 -10.62 -35.37
N ARG A 15 31.18 -9.95 -35.99
CA ARG A 15 30.15 -9.22 -35.26
C ARG A 15 29.06 -10.21 -34.83
N LEU A 16 28.95 -10.41 -33.52
CA LEU A 16 27.84 -11.12 -32.89
C LEU A 16 26.59 -10.22 -33.01
N PHE A 17 25.59 -10.65 -33.78
CA PHE A 17 24.27 -10.03 -33.78
C PHE A 17 23.50 -10.55 -32.56
N ALA A 18 23.32 -9.71 -31.55
CA ALA A 18 22.34 -9.96 -30.49
C ALA A 18 20.98 -9.44 -30.96
N VAL A 19 20.05 -10.37 -31.18
CA VAL A 19 18.63 -10.06 -31.41
C VAL A 19 18.04 -9.57 -30.08
N LEU A 20 17.74 -8.29 -29.99
CA LEU A 20 16.97 -7.74 -28.87
C LEU A 20 15.50 -8.09 -29.13
N ALA A 21 15.00 -9.14 -28.46
CA ALA A 21 13.59 -9.45 -28.46
C ALA A 21 12.86 -8.33 -27.70
N ALA A 22 12.08 -7.52 -28.41
CA ALA A 22 11.16 -6.57 -27.81
C ALA A 22 10.07 -7.37 -27.07
N ILE A 23 10.16 -7.43 -25.74
CA ILE A 23 9.04 -7.88 -24.92
C ILE A 23 7.98 -6.76 -25.05
N PRO A 24 6.78 -7.04 -25.58
CA PRO A 24 5.71 -6.07 -25.54
C PRO A 24 5.29 -5.94 -24.07
N SER A 25 5.80 -4.91 -23.41
CA SER A 25 5.24 -4.45 -22.15
C SER A 25 3.80 -4.04 -22.43
N VAL A 26 2.85 -4.87 -22.03
CA VAL A 26 1.45 -4.47 -21.97
C VAL A 26 1.38 -3.37 -20.93
N LEU A 27 1.43 -2.12 -21.38
CA LEU A 27 1.13 -0.95 -20.57
C LEU A 27 -0.35 -1.09 -20.22
N ILE A 28 -0.65 -1.60 -19.03
CA ILE A 28 -1.99 -1.47 -18.46
C ILE A 28 -2.17 0.03 -18.21
N PRO A 29 -3.10 0.71 -18.91
CA PRO A 29 -3.33 2.11 -18.63
C PRO A 29 -3.86 2.20 -17.20
N ALA A 30 -3.12 2.88 -16.32
CA ALA A 30 -3.62 3.26 -15.03
C ALA A 30 -4.90 4.08 -15.26
N HIS A 31 -6.00 3.65 -14.63
CA HIS A 31 -7.26 4.41 -14.64
C HIS A 31 -7.04 5.69 -13.83
N ALA A 32 -6.36 6.69 -14.41
CA ALA A 32 -6.32 8.01 -13.85
C ALA A 32 -7.74 8.57 -13.90
N ALA A 33 -8.40 8.65 -12.74
CA ALA A 33 -9.59 9.46 -12.60
C ALA A 33 -9.25 10.91 -12.94
N SER A 34 -10.22 11.65 -13.47
CA SER A 34 -10.04 13.01 -13.97
C SER A 34 -9.24 13.89 -12.99
N GLY A 35 -8.21 14.59 -13.49
CA GLY A 35 -7.41 15.52 -12.69
C GLY A 35 -6.14 14.94 -12.07
N GLY A 36 -5.65 13.79 -12.54
CA GLY A 36 -4.37 13.21 -12.08
C GLY A 36 -4.49 12.37 -10.80
N VAL A 37 -5.71 12.09 -10.35
CA VAL A 37 -5.98 11.21 -9.20
C VAL A 37 -6.03 9.77 -9.69
N LEU A 38 -5.06 8.94 -9.28
CA LEU A 38 -5.02 7.53 -9.65
C LEU A 38 -6.14 6.73 -8.97
N PHE A 39 -6.49 7.09 -7.74
CA PHE A 39 -7.52 6.44 -6.96
C PHE A 39 -8.07 7.37 -5.88
N GLN A 40 -9.38 7.29 -5.63
CA GLN A 40 -10.03 7.94 -4.49
C GLN A 40 -11.22 7.12 -4.00
N SER A 41 -11.46 7.18 -2.70
CA SER A 41 -12.59 6.54 -2.04
C SER A 41 -13.00 7.42 -0.86
N ASN A 42 -14.31 7.64 -0.71
CA ASN A 42 -14.89 8.40 0.40
C ASN A 42 -15.99 7.62 1.12
N TRP A 43 -16.25 6.37 0.72
CA TRP A 43 -17.21 5.46 1.36
C TRP A 43 -18.66 5.95 1.34
N ASP A 44 -19.00 6.87 0.44
CA ASP A 44 -20.35 7.43 0.35
C ASP A 44 -21.33 6.51 -0.39
N THR A 45 -20.88 5.39 -0.96
CA THR A 45 -21.77 4.51 -1.74
C THR A 45 -22.87 3.87 -0.88
N ALA A 46 -22.54 3.40 0.32
CA ALA A 46 -23.50 2.83 1.27
C ALA A 46 -22.90 2.75 2.69
N ALA A 47 -23.75 2.75 3.71
CA ALA A 47 -23.37 2.50 5.09
C ALA A 47 -23.62 1.04 5.52
N GLY A 48 -23.04 0.62 6.64
CA GLY A 48 -23.22 -0.71 7.22
C GLY A 48 -22.15 -1.71 6.81
N THR A 49 -22.49 -3.00 6.83
CA THR A 49 -21.54 -4.12 6.67
C THR A 49 -21.66 -4.85 5.34
N SER A 50 -22.52 -4.37 4.44
CA SER A 50 -22.68 -4.99 3.12
C SER A 50 -21.37 -4.90 2.32
N THR A 51 -21.13 -5.86 1.43
CA THR A 51 -19.98 -5.83 0.52
C THR A 51 -19.95 -4.52 -0.28
N THR A 52 -21.10 -4.05 -0.76
CA THR A 52 -21.23 -2.77 -1.47
C THR A 52 -20.79 -1.58 -0.62
N ALA A 53 -21.09 -1.58 0.69
CA ALA A 53 -20.64 -0.54 1.60
C ALA A 53 -19.11 -0.61 1.81
N VAL A 54 -18.60 -1.76 2.25
CA VAL A 54 -17.18 -1.88 2.68
C VAL A 54 -16.20 -1.77 1.52
N THR A 55 -16.62 -2.09 0.29
CA THR A 55 -15.84 -1.91 -0.94
C THR A 55 -16.03 -0.55 -1.61
N ASP A 56 -16.83 0.33 -1.01
CA ASP A 56 -17.28 1.61 -1.60
C ASP A 56 -17.77 1.47 -3.05
N GLY A 57 -18.74 0.58 -3.26
CA GLY A 57 -19.30 0.33 -4.59
C GLY A 57 -18.39 -0.47 -5.52
N GLY A 58 -17.45 -1.25 -4.97
CA GLY A 58 -16.47 -2.01 -5.74
C GLY A 58 -15.22 -1.22 -6.14
N ARG A 59 -15.06 0.02 -5.65
CA ARG A 59 -13.80 0.79 -5.83
C ARG A 59 -12.62 0.06 -5.18
N TRP A 60 -12.85 -0.64 -4.09
CA TRP A 60 -11.90 -1.57 -3.50
C TRP A 60 -12.27 -3.00 -3.93
N PRO A 61 -11.65 -3.55 -4.99
CA PRO A 61 -12.07 -4.83 -5.54
C PRO A 61 -11.71 -6.02 -4.65
N ASN A 62 -10.70 -5.87 -3.78
CA ASN A 62 -10.29 -6.92 -2.87
C ASN A 62 -10.64 -6.54 -1.43
N TYR A 63 -11.24 -7.48 -0.71
CA TYR A 63 -11.69 -7.30 0.66
C TYR A 63 -11.63 -8.64 1.39
N TRP A 64 -11.04 -8.61 2.59
CA TRP A 64 -10.93 -9.79 3.44
C TRP A 64 -11.19 -9.44 4.91
N GLU A 65 -11.86 -10.37 5.61
CA GLU A 65 -11.87 -10.42 7.07
C GLU A 65 -11.29 -11.76 7.54
N PHE A 66 -10.20 -11.68 8.28
CA PHE A 66 -9.57 -12.81 8.94
C PHE A 66 -10.19 -12.94 10.33
N ASN A 67 -11.42 -13.46 10.37
CA ASN A 67 -12.21 -13.61 11.59
C ASN A 67 -12.31 -15.07 12.08
N ASN A 68 -11.49 -15.97 11.53
CA ASN A 68 -11.41 -17.38 11.92
C ASN A 68 -12.77 -18.11 11.93
N GLY A 69 -13.71 -17.71 11.06
CA GLY A 69 -15.04 -18.33 10.99
C GLY A 69 -15.96 -18.03 12.17
N THR A 70 -15.60 -17.07 13.04
CA THR A 70 -16.37 -16.74 14.26
C THR A 70 -17.66 -15.96 14.00
N GLY A 71 -17.92 -15.53 12.76
CA GLY A 71 -19.05 -14.66 12.41
C GLY A 71 -18.92 -13.23 12.94
N VAL A 72 -17.80 -12.89 13.58
CA VAL A 72 -17.50 -11.53 14.04
C VAL A 72 -17.19 -10.65 12.83
N GLN A 73 -17.96 -9.57 12.68
CA GLN A 73 -17.66 -8.52 11.70
C GLN A 73 -16.57 -7.60 12.24
N LEU A 74 -15.54 -7.36 11.42
CA LEU A 74 -14.41 -6.49 11.72
C LEU A 74 -14.48 -5.15 10.99
N ILE A 75 -15.12 -5.09 9.83
CA ILE A 75 -15.22 -3.90 8.99
C ILE A 75 -16.67 -3.41 8.88
N SER A 76 -16.85 -2.11 8.82
CA SER A 76 -18.17 -1.50 8.61
C SER A 76 -17.98 -0.09 8.06
N VAL A 77 -18.96 0.41 7.32
CA VAL A 77 -19.03 1.83 6.96
C VAL A 77 -19.96 2.54 7.92
N VAL A 78 -19.48 3.64 8.49
CA VAL A 78 -20.21 4.47 9.46
C VAL A 78 -20.27 5.91 8.99
N SER A 79 -21.27 6.66 9.42
CA SER A 79 -21.34 8.11 9.24
C SER A 79 -20.35 8.85 10.13
N GLY A 80 -20.10 10.13 9.86
CA GLY A 80 -19.27 11.01 10.71
C GLY A 80 -17.79 11.00 10.34
N GLY A 81 -17.49 10.67 9.08
CA GLY A 81 -16.19 10.84 8.47
C GLY A 81 -15.83 12.32 8.23
N PRO A 82 -14.61 12.57 7.75
CA PRO A 82 -14.14 13.90 7.42
C PRO A 82 -15.09 14.64 6.47
N ASN A 83 -15.32 15.92 6.71
CA ASN A 83 -16.19 16.79 5.88
C ASN A 83 -17.62 16.27 5.67
N GLY A 84 -18.13 15.44 6.58
CA GLY A 84 -19.51 14.91 6.50
C GLY A 84 -19.66 13.65 5.65
N HIS A 85 -18.58 13.11 5.10
CA HIS A 85 -18.59 11.83 4.40
C HIS A 85 -18.81 10.65 5.36
N ASN A 86 -19.03 9.47 4.81
CA ASN A 86 -18.90 8.23 5.55
C ASN A 86 -17.43 7.89 5.80
N ALA A 87 -17.18 6.86 6.62
CA ALA A 87 -15.86 6.34 6.90
C ALA A 87 -15.86 4.83 7.05
N LEU A 88 -14.80 4.20 6.55
CA LEU A 88 -14.48 2.82 6.85
C LEU A 88 -14.00 2.70 8.29
N ARG A 89 -14.71 1.91 9.09
CA ARG A 89 -14.32 1.55 10.44
C ARG A 89 -13.81 0.12 10.44
N VAL A 90 -12.57 -0.06 10.89
CA VAL A 90 -11.99 -1.36 11.19
C VAL A 90 -11.92 -1.52 12.70
N GLN A 91 -12.41 -2.65 13.20
CA GLN A 91 -12.44 -2.95 14.62
C GLN A 91 -11.79 -4.30 14.89
N GLN A 92 -10.50 -4.26 15.20
CA GLN A 92 -9.73 -5.44 15.56
C GLN A 92 -10.18 -5.99 16.91
N ARG A 93 -10.35 -7.32 16.99
CA ARG A 93 -10.96 -8.03 18.14
C ARG A 93 -9.95 -8.94 18.84
N GLY A 94 -8.73 -8.45 19.03
CA GLY A 94 -7.60 -9.22 19.54
C GLY A 94 -6.54 -9.47 18.47
N SER A 95 -5.47 -10.17 18.83
CA SER A 95 -4.25 -10.32 18.02
C SER A 95 -4.37 -11.28 16.83
N THR A 96 -5.43 -12.06 16.77
CA THR A 96 -5.67 -13.07 15.70
C THR A 96 -6.73 -12.64 14.70
N PHE A 97 -7.18 -11.38 14.77
CA PHE A 97 -8.18 -10.81 13.88
C PHE A 97 -7.52 -9.74 13.03
N ALA A 98 -7.88 -9.70 11.75
CA ALA A 98 -7.45 -8.65 10.84
C ALA A 98 -8.50 -8.44 9.76
N ALA A 99 -8.54 -7.25 9.17
CA ALA A 99 -9.37 -6.97 8.01
C ALA A 99 -8.68 -5.91 7.15
N ASN A 100 -8.81 -6.05 5.83
CA ASN A 100 -8.27 -5.07 4.91
C ASN A 100 -9.10 -4.99 3.64
N VAL A 101 -9.01 -3.83 3.00
CA VAL A 101 -9.45 -3.59 1.63
C VAL A 101 -8.22 -3.25 0.80
N GLN A 102 -8.21 -3.64 -0.46
CA GLN A 102 -7.06 -3.48 -1.34
C GLN A 102 -7.47 -3.30 -2.79
N ILE A 103 -6.70 -2.47 -3.49
CA ILE A 103 -6.69 -2.33 -4.93
C ILE A 103 -5.27 -2.62 -5.41
N ASN A 104 -5.14 -3.27 -6.56
CA ASN A 104 -3.85 -3.68 -7.13
C ASN A 104 -3.45 -2.73 -8.25
N ASP A 105 -2.14 -2.62 -8.49
CA ASP A 105 -1.57 -1.99 -9.69
C ASP A 105 -2.05 -0.56 -9.95
N VAL A 106 -2.33 0.20 -8.88
CA VAL A 106 -2.82 1.59 -8.97
C VAL A 106 -1.71 2.55 -9.39
N VAL A 107 -0.51 2.34 -8.86
CA VAL A 107 0.63 3.23 -9.09
C VAL A 107 1.47 2.66 -10.24
N PRO A 108 1.64 3.40 -11.35
CA PRO A 108 2.53 2.98 -12.42
C PRO A 108 3.96 2.81 -11.92
N LEU A 109 4.69 1.86 -12.51
CA LEU A 109 6.10 1.63 -12.17
C LEU A 109 6.93 2.91 -12.36
N ALA A 110 7.93 3.08 -11.48
CA ALA A 110 8.89 4.19 -11.51
C ALA A 110 8.23 5.59 -11.57
N THR A 111 7.07 5.73 -10.93
CA THR A 111 6.32 6.99 -10.86
C THR A 111 6.24 7.47 -9.43
N ASP A 112 6.59 8.74 -9.23
CA ASP A 112 6.33 9.41 -7.97
C ASP A 112 4.82 9.66 -7.82
N PHE A 113 4.29 9.38 -6.64
CA PHE A 113 2.88 9.59 -6.35
C PHE A 113 2.75 10.22 -4.97
N TYR A 114 1.58 10.80 -4.77
CA TYR A 114 1.17 11.38 -3.52
C TYR A 114 0.06 10.54 -2.91
N VAL A 115 0.14 10.25 -1.61
CA VAL A 115 -0.92 9.53 -0.90
C VAL A 115 -1.47 10.39 0.23
N ARG A 116 -2.80 10.52 0.24
CA ARG A 116 -3.55 11.20 1.31
C ARG A 116 -4.61 10.26 1.87
N TYR A 117 -4.68 10.20 3.19
CA TYR A 117 -5.77 9.53 3.88
C TYR A 117 -6.13 10.28 5.16
N TYR A 118 -7.35 10.04 5.62
CA TYR A 118 -7.84 10.55 6.89
C TYR A 118 -8.02 9.39 7.84
N MET A 119 -7.58 9.56 9.08
CA MET A 119 -7.64 8.52 10.08
C MET A 119 -8.09 9.07 11.42
N ARG A 120 -8.95 8.30 12.07
CA ARG A 120 -9.36 8.46 13.46
C ARG A 120 -9.02 7.18 14.19
N ASN A 121 -8.43 7.31 15.39
CA ASN A 121 -8.15 6.18 16.26
C ASN A 121 -8.99 6.28 17.53
N ASP A 122 -9.93 5.36 17.71
CA ASP A 122 -10.70 5.19 18.94
C ASP A 122 -10.16 4.04 19.81
N ASP A 123 -9.12 3.34 19.34
CA ASP A 123 -8.49 2.26 20.09
C ASP A 123 -7.72 2.81 21.29
N THR A 124 -8.12 2.36 22.47
CA THR A 124 -7.48 2.71 23.75
C THR A 124 -6.60 1.59 24.28
N SER A 125 -6.52 0.46 23.56
CA SER A 125 -5.61 -0.63 23.88
C SER A 125 -4.16 -0.20 23.67
N GLY A 126 -3.22 -0.88 24.32
CA GLY A 126 -1.78 -0.69 24.10
C GLY A 126 -1.28 -1.31 22.79
N SER A 127 -2.18 -1.72 21.89
CA SER A 127 -1.82 -2.46 20.68
C SER A 127 -1.22 -1.54 19.61
N GLY A 128 -0.32 -2.11 18.82
CA GLY A 128 0.24 -1.45 17.64
C GLY A 128 -0.14 -2.21 16.37
N ASP A 129 -0.57 -1.47 15.35
CA ASP A 129 -1.19 -2.04 14.15
C ASP A 129 -0.66 -1.38 12.87
N HIS A 130 -0.64 -2.15 11.78
CA HIS A 130 -0.36 -1.66 10.42
C HIS A 130 -1.67 -1.29 9.75
N ILE A 131 -1.89 -0.01 9.47
CA ILE A 131 -3.18 0.50 9.02
C ILE A 131 -3.17 0.79 7.52
N VAL A 132 -2.08 1.35 7.00
CA VAL A 132 -1.95 1.71 5.58
C VAL A 132 -0.61 1.22 5.06
N THR A 133 -0.66 0.29 4.12
CA THR A 133 0.51 -0.39 3.52
C THR A 133 0.34 -0.49 2.00
N PRO A 134 1.42 -0.48 1.22
CA PRO A 134 1.36 -0.73 -0.22
C PRO A 134 1.08 -2.20 -0.56
N ASP A 135 1.32 -3.12 0.38
CA ASP A 135 1.13 -4.55 0.19
C ASP A 135 0.67 -5.21 1.49
N THR A 136 -0.48 -5.90 1.47
CA THR A 136 -1.02 -6.60 2.64
C THR A 136 -0.24 -7.86 3.02
N TRP A 137 0.54 -8.43 2.09
CA TRP A 137 1.35 -9.64 2.28
C TRP A 137 2.84 -9.28 2.42
N GLY A 138 3.24 -8.18 1.81
CA GLY A 138 4.58 -7.59 1.84
C GLY A 138 4.74 -6.38 2.77
N TYR A 139 3.85 -6.20 3.75
CA TYR A 139 3.91 -5.06 4.69
C TYR A 139 5.26 -4.87 5.43
N PRO A 140 6.14 -5.89 5.60
CA PRO A 140 7.48 -5.63 6.08
C PRO A 140 8.25 -4.62 5.21
N ASN A 141 7.99 -4.52 3.91
CA ASN A 141 8.77 -3.64 3.04
C ASN A 141 8.55 -2.16 3.34
N LEU A 142 7.29 -1.75 3.52
CA LEU A 142 6.91 -0.37 3.80
C LEU A 142 5.53 -0.35 4.47
N THR A 143 5.36 0.52 5.45
CA THR A 143 4.07 0.84 6.07
C THR A 143 3.97 2.36 6.19
N TYR A 144 3.00 2.97 5.52
CA TYR A 144 2.75 4.41 5.59
C TYR A 144 2.22 4.81 6.96
N MET A 145 1.32 4.00 7.53
CA MET A 145 0.72 4.23 8.85
C MET A 145 0.85 3.00 9.72
N ARG A 146 1.77 3.04 10.67
CA ARG A 146 1.73 2.19 11.86
C ARG A 146 1.32 3.04 13.05
N LYS A 147 0.34 2.56 13.81
CA LYS A 147 -0.12 3.23 15.03
C LYS A 147 0.41 2.53 16.27
N TYR A 148 0.57 3.30 17.35
CA TYR A 148 0.69 2.79 18.72
C TYR A 148 -0.36 3.49 19.57
N SER A 149 -1.27 2.71 20.14
CA SER A 149 -2.45 3.23 20.83
C SER A 149 -2.29 3.22 22.36
N GLY A 150 -3.18 3.93 23.03
CA GLY A 150 -3.27 3.94 24.48
C GLY A 150 -4.41 4.81 24.98
N ALA A 151 -4.74 4.67 26.27
CA ALA A 151 -5.91 5.34 26.87
C ALA A 151 -5.89 6.87 26.72
N SER A 152 -4.71 7.50 26.75
CA SER A 152 -4.54 8.95 26.69
C SER A 152 -4.19 9.51 25.30
N GLY A 153 -4.20 8.69 24.26
CA GLY A 153 -3.87 9.07 22.89
C GLY A 153 -2.98 8.05 22.19
N TRP A 154 -2.54 8.39 20.97
CA TRP A 154 -1.82 7.48 20.10
C TRP A 154 -0.70 8.19 19.32
N ASN A 155 0.26 7.42 18.85
CA ASN A 155 1.35 7.91 18.00
C ASN A 155 1.30 7.19 16.64
N PHE A 156 1.86 7.83 15.63
CA PHE A 156 1.98 7.28 14.28
C PHE A 156 3.43 7.30 13.81
N VAL A 157 3.78 6.30 13.01
CA VAL A 157 5.11 6.16 12.40
C VAL A 157 5.02 5.55 11.00
N VAL A 158 5.95 5.92 10.13
CA VAL A 158 6.29 5.16 8.93
C VAL A 158 7.24 4.03 9.33
N SER A 159 7.10 2.85 8.71
CA SER A 159 7.95 1.68 9.00
C SER A 159 8.52 1.08 7.73
N MET A 160 9.80 0.69 7.72
CA MET A 160 10.49 0.07 6.60
C MET A 160 11.28 -1.17 7.07
N TYR A 161 10.61 -2.29 7.35
CA TYR A 161 11.26 -3.50 7.89
C TYR A 161 12.13 -4.26 6.87
N GLY A 162 11.85 -4.13 5.56
CA GLY A 162 12.36 -5.02 4.51
C GLY A 162 13.78 -4.76 4.01
N CYS A 163 14.47 -3.71 4.46
CA CYS A 163 15.76 -3.33 3.87
C CYS A 163 17.00 -4.03 4.47
N GLY A 164 16.84 -4.89 5.49
CA GLY A 164 17.97 -5.57 6.16
C GLY A 164 18.83 -4.62 7.02
N PHE A 165 19.38 -5.10 8.15
CA PHE A 165 20.04 -4.30 9.21
C PHE A 165 21.00 -3.18 8.74
N VAL A 166 20.48 -1.97 8.52
CA VAL A 166 21.25 -0.73 8.43
C VAL A 166 20.49 0.36 9.17
N TYR A 167 21.16 1.08 10.05
CA TYR A 167 20.58 2.20 10.79
C TYR A 167 20.34 3.40 9.86
N PRO A 168 19.18 4.11 9.93
CA PRO A 168 18.05 3.87 10.80
C PRO A 168 16.91 3.15 10.05
N ILE A 169 16.90 1.82 10.06
CA ILE A 169 15.69 1.02 9.87
C ILE A 169 14.90 1.07 11.18
N SER A 170 14.22 2.19 11.38
CA SER A 170 13.41 2.44 12.56
C SER A 170 12.04 2.95 12.13
N HIS A 171 11.13 2.91 13.09
CA HIS A 171 9.89 3.64 13.02
C HIS A 171 10.18 5.14 13.00
N TRP A 172 9.77 5.82 11.94
CA TRP A 172 9.97 7.27 11.80
C TRP A 172 8.64 7.98 12.01
N GLY A 173 8.61 8.81 13.04
CA GLY A 173 7.45 9.64 13.34
C GLY A 173 7.80 10.69 14.37
N PRO A 174 6.94 11.69 14.54
CA PRO A 174 7.15 12.72 15.55
C PRO A 174 6.96 12.12 16.96
N SER A 175 7.54 12.77 17.97
CA SER A 175 7.18 12.52 19.38
C SER A 175 5.77 13.00 19.73
N LEU A 176 5.09 13.67 18.79
CA LEU A 176 3.71 14.15 18.93
C LEU A 176 2.77 12.98 19.21
N LYS A 177 1.98 13.13 20.27
CA LYS A 177 0.88 12.26 20.61
C LYS A 177 -0.44 12.88 20.15
N LEU A 178 -1.18 12.14 19.35
CA LEU A 178 -2.50 12.51 18.84
C LEU A 178 -3.58 12.10 19.83
N ALA A 179 -4.67 12.87 19.89
CA ALA A 179 -5.83 12.55 20.72
C ALA A 179 -6.63 11.40 20.09
N ASN A 180 -7.22 10.57 20.95
CA ASN A 180 -8.17 9.57 20.51
C ASN A 180 -9.49 10.22 20.05
N GLY A 181 -10.20 9.56 19.14
CA GLY A 181 -11.52 9.99 18.68
C GLY A 181 -11.55 11.25 17.81
N GLN A 182 -10.39 11.73 17.37
CA GLN A 182 -10.25 12.88 16.46
C GLN A 182 -9.82 12.42 15.07
N TRP A 183 -10.25 13.16 14.04
CA TRP A 183 -9.83 12.95 12.66
C TRP A 183 -8.53 13.71 12.37
N TYR A 184 -7.58 13.02 11.74
CA TYR A 184 -6.31 13.57 11.29
C TYR A 184 -6.12 13.30 9.81
N ARG A 185 -5.45 14.22 9.11
CA ARG A 185 -5.05 14.08 7.71
C ARG A 185 -3.57 13.75 7.63
N PHE A 186 -3.24 12.69 6.91
CA PHE A 186 -1.87 12.27 6.64
C PHE A 186 -1.59 12.34 5.14
N GLU A 187 -0.39 12.78 4.81
CA GLU A 187 0.04 13.14 3.46
C GLU A 187 1.51 12.74 3.30
N TYR A 188 1.84 11.97 2.25
CA TYR A 188 3.21 11.54 1.90
C TYR A 188 3.48 11.81 0.44
#